data_AF-A0A6I5NX06-F1
#
_entry.id   AF-A0A6I5NX06-F1
#
_cell.length_a   1.000
_cell.length_b   1.000
_cell.length_c   1.000
_cell.angle_alpha   90.00
_cell.angle_beta   90.00
_cell.angle_gamma   90.00
#
_symmetry.space_group_name_H-M   'P 1'
#
loop_
_entity.id
_entity.type
_entity.pdbx_description
1 polymer ?
#
loop_
_entity_poly.entity_id
_entity_poly.type
_entity_poly.pdbx_seq_one_letter_code
_entity_poly.pdbx_strand_id
1 'polypeptide(L)'
;MVRRWMVVSLVVPLWSFTLPSWGQGTRTVSTAAARGDANLITVELYPGHGVTLNFRLTEAFVRRAWLDDPSQVTLDFDDGRCIMTVDECAATVIHLRRIHPLTFPGLPATVTTTLTVVTDTEVYAFQLAFPDSGFR
;
A
#
# COMPACT_ATOMS: atom_id res chain seq x y z
N MET A 1 -46.55 5.72 -57.10
CA MET A 1 -46.00 4.96 -55.97
C MET A 1 -44.73 5.64 -55.51
N VAL A 2 -44.73 6.31 -54.34
CA VAL A 2 -43.51 6.90 -53.75
C VAL A 2 -43.44 6.44 -52.31
N ARG A 3 -42.43 5.61 -52.00
CA ARG A 3 -42.26 4.92 -50.72
C ARG A 3 -41.41 5.82 -49.81
N ARG A 4 -42.07 6.45 -48.83
CA ARG A 4 -41.47 7.36 -47.85
C ARG A 4 -40.90 6.52 -46.69
N TRP A 5 -39.58 6.54 -46.53
CA TRP A 5 -38.89 5.85 -45.44
C TRP A 5 -38.79 6.80 -44.25
N MET A 6 -39.31 6.37 -43.11
CA MET A 6 -39.28 7.10 -41.85
C MET A 6 -38.05 6.63 -41.07
N VAL A 7 -37.04 7.48 -40.94
CA VAL A 7 -35.85 7.20 -40.13
C VAL A 7 -36.21 7.53 -38.68
N VAL A 8 -36.23 6.52 -37.81
CA VAL A 8 -36.41 6.70 -36.36
C VAL A 8 -35.02 6.85 -35.75
N SER A 9 -34.70 8.04 -35.27
CA SER A 9 -33.44 8.32 -34.56
C SER A 9 -33.57 7.92 -33.09
N LEU A 10 -32.81 6.92 -32.68
CA LEU A 10 -32.67 6.50 -31.28
C LEU A 10 -31.67 7.41 -30.57
N VAL A 11 -32.16 8.29 -29.69
CA VAL A 11 -31.32 9.12 -28.83
C VAL A 11 -30.96 8.32 -27.59
N VAL A 12 -29.73 7.82 -27.51
CA VAL A 12 -29.19 7.17 -26.30
C VAL A 12 -28.64 8.28 -25.40
N PRO A 13 -29.22 8.52 -24.21
CA PRO A 13 -28.67 9.50 -23.30
C PRO A 13 -27.33 8.97 -22.76
N LEU A 14 -26.24 9.66 -23.09
CA LEU A 14 -24.91 9.45 -22.51
C LEU A 14 -24.94 9.88 -21.05
N TRP A 15 -25.37 8.98 -20.17
CA TRP A 15 -25.18 9.18 -18.74
C TRP A 15 -23.71 8.89 -18.46
N SER A 16 -22.95 9.95 -18.19
CA SER A 16 -21.58 9.86 -17.74
C SER A 16 -21.55 9.18 -16.37
N PHE A 17 -21.45 7.85 -16.35
CA PHE A 17 -21.10 7.11 -15.16
C PHE A 17 -19.64 7.46 -14.82
N THR A 18 -19.46 8.40 -13.90
CA THR A 18 -18.15 8.65 -13.28
C THR A 18 -17.84 7.46 -12.39
N LEU A 19 -17.12 6.47 -12.92
CA LEU A 19 -16.54 5.42 -12.10
C LEU A 19 -15.55 6.09 -11.11
N PRO A 20 -15.59 5.78 -9.81
CA PRO A 20 -14.55 6.22 -8.91
C PRO A 20 -13.23 5.63 -9.40
N SER A 21 -12.31 6.50 -9.85
CA SER A 21 -10.95 6.08 -10.14
C SER A 21 -10.26 5.84 -8.81
N TRP A 22 -10.09 4.58 -8.42
CA TRP A 22 -9.21 4.17 -7.33
C TRP A 22 -7.76 4.37 -7.79
N GLY A 23 -7.35 5.61 -7.96
CA GLY A 23 -5.99 5.98 -8.33
C GLY A 23 -5.12 6.07 -7.09
N GLN A 24 -4.31 5.05 -6.83
CA GLN A 24 -3.24 5.13 -5.84
C GLN A 24 -2.17 6.09 -6.39
N GLY A 25 -2.18 7.34 -5.92
CA GLY A 25 -1.20 8.36 -6.31
C GLY A 25 0.13 8.20 -5.55
N THR A 26 1.23 8.58 -6.19
CA THR A 26 2.52 8.72 -5.49
C THR A 26 2.46 9.90 -4.55
N ARG A 27 2.79 9.68 -3.27
CA ARG A 27 2.86 10.72 -2.25
C ARG A 27 4.29 10.81 -1.71
N THR A 28 4.84 12.03 -1.69
CA THR A 28 6.10 12.33 -1.01
C THR A 28 5.82 12.65 0.46
N VAL A 29 6.66 12.14 1.36
CA VAL A 29 6.56 12.35 2.81
C VAL A 29 7.90 12.86 3.32
N SER A 30 7.89 13.82 4.25
CA SER A 30 9.13 14.30 4.87
C SER A 30 9.71 13.24 5.82
N THR A 31 11.03 13.25 5.99
CA THR A 31 11.74 12.32 6.88
C THR A 31 11.25 12.43 8.33
N ALA A 32 11.08 13.66 8.86
CA ALA A 32 10.56 13.88 10.21
C ALA A 32 9.17 13.26 10.42
N ALA A 33 8.28 13.35 9.42
CA ALA A 33 6.96 12.74 9.51
C ALA A 33 7.06 11.20 9.46
N ALA A 34 7.92 10.65 8.60
CA ALA A 34 8.11 9.21 8.47
C ALA A 34 8.83 8.57 9.68
N ARG A 35 9.61 9.33 10.44
CA ARG A 35 10.23 8.88 11.71
C ARG A 35 9.22 8.74 12.85
N GLY A 36 8.04 9.36 12.70
CA GLY A 36 7.02 9.41 13.76
C GLY A 36 7.23 10.55 14.76
N ASP A 37 8.07 11.54 14.45
CA ASP A 37 8.37 12.68 15.35
C ASP A 37 7.15 13.59 15.60
N ALA A 38 6.12 13.51 14.75
CA ALA A 38 4.87 14.28 14.88
C ALA A 38 3.64 13.36 14.98
N ASN A 39 3.32 12.66 13.88
CA ASN A 39 2.26 11.66 13.80
C ASN A 39 2.73 10.53 12.89
N LEU A 40 2.36 9.30 13.21
CA LEU A 40 2.63 8.16 12.33
C LEU A 40 1.94 8.34 10.99
N ILE A 41 2.66 8.04 9.93
CA ILE A 41 2.13 8.13 8.57
C ILE A 41 1.31 6.88 8.31
N THR A 42 0.01 7.06 8.08
CA THR A 42 -0.89 5.97 7.71
C THR A 42 -0.71 5.61 6.23
N VAL A 43 -0.49 4.32 5.97
CA VAL A 43 -0.47 3.72 4.64
C VAL A 43 -1.64 2.76 4.54
N GLU A 44 -2.59 3.07 3.66
CA GLU A 44 -3.76 2.23 3.43
C GLU A 44 -3.44 1.10 2.45
N LEU A 45 -3.76 -0.13 2.84
CA LEU A 45 -3.55 -1.31 2.03
C LEU A 45 -4.89 -1.93 1.62
N TYR A 46 -5.25 -1.75 0.35
CA TYR A 46 -6.47 -2.31 -0.22
C TYR A 46 -6.25 -3.73 -0.77
N PRO A 47 -7.26 -4.61 -0.72
CA PRO A 47 -7.15 -5.95 -1.29
C PRO A 47 -6.88 -5.88 -2.79
N GLY A 48 -5.97 -6.74 -3.30
CA GLY A 48 -5.61 -6.77 -4.72
C GLY A 48 -4.63 -5.67 -5.17
N HIS A 49 -4.27 -4.74 -4.29
CA HIS A 49 -3.29 -3.68 -4.56
C HIS A 49 -2.05 -3.82 -3.67
N GLY A 50 -0.94 -3.26 -4.16
CA GLY A 50 0.29 -3.14 -3.40
C GLY A 50 0.72 -1.68 -3.29
N VAL A 51 1.44 -1.35 -2.23
CA VAL A 51 1.99 -0.02 -1.99
C VAL A 51 3.51 -0.14 -1.93
N THR A 52 4.20 0.84 -2.49
CA THR A 52 5.66 0.86 -2.52
C THR A 52 6.17 2.02 -1.69
N LEU A 53 7.03 1.72 -0.72
CA LEU A 53 7.82 2.71 0.02
C LEU A 53 9.18 2.84 -0.68
N ASN A 54 9.54 4.05 -1.08
CA ASN A 54 10.75 4.31 -1.87
C ASN A 54 11.69 5.26 -1.11
N PHE A 55 12.83 4.71 -0.69
CA PHE A 55 13.89 5.40 0.05
C PHE A 55 15.04 5.89 -0.85
N ARG A 56 14.93 5.72 -2.18
CA ARG A 56 15.99 6.16 -3.13
C ARG A 56 16.25 7.66 -3.06
N LEU A 57 15.21 8.47 -2.85
CA LEU A 57 15.33 9.93 -2.74
C LEU A 57 16.01 10.37 -1.43
N THR A 58 15.98 9.54 -0.40
CA THR A 58 16.69 9.79 0.87
C THR A 58 18.11 9.23 0.86
N GLU A 59 18.52 8.55 -0.21
CA GLU A 59 19.82 7.86 -0.33
C GLU A 59 20.11 6.90 0.85
N ALA A 60 19.05 6.40 1.49
CA ALA A 60 19.12 5.58 2.69
C ALA A 60 18.92 4.11 2.32
N PHE A 61 19.74 3.24 2.91
CA PHE A 61 19.65 1.79 2.72
C PHE A 61 18.89 1.16 3.87
N VAL A 62 17.81 0.45 3.55
CA VAL A 62 17.08 -0.40 4.49
C VAL A 62 18.00 -1.54 4.94
N ARG A 63 18.12 -1.69 6.25
CA ARG A 63 18.86 -2.76 6.93
C ARG A 63 17.93 -3.81 7.52
N ARG A 64 16.77 -3.36 8.02
CA ARG A 64 15.76 -4.24 8.61
C ARG A 64 14.38 -3.61 8.47
N ALA A 65 13.36 -4.43 8.28
CA ALA A 65 11.98 -4.00 8.48
C ALA A 65 11.16 -5.14 9.08
N TRP A 66 10.20 -4.80 9.93
CA TRP A 66 9.30 -5.78 10.53
C TRP A 66 7.92 -5.20 10.79
N LEU A 67 6.96 -6.10 10.96
CA LEU A 67 5.57 -5.83 11.26
C LEU A 67 5.26 -6.31 12.67
N ASP A 68 4.51 -5.52 13.44
CA ASP A 68 4.03 -5.96 14.75
C ASP A 68 3.02 -7.11 14.63
N ASP A 69 2.08 -6.99 13.68
CA ASP A 69 1.15 -8.04 13.25
C ASP A 69 1.27 -8.28 11.74
N PRO A 70 1.78 -9.45 11.30
CA PRO A 70 1.91 -9.82 9.88
C PRO A 70 0.67 -10.53 9.31
N SER A 71 -0.46 -10.60 10.04
CA SER A 71 -1.65 -11.38 9.66
C SER A 71 -2.28 -11.00 8.32
N GLN A 72 -2.08 -9.77 7.87
CA GLN A 72 -2.79 -9.21 6.71
C GLN A 72 -1.88 -8.55 5.67
N VAL A 73 -0.56 -8.58 5.86
CA VAL A 73 0.36 -7.90 4.95
C VAL A 73 1.70 -8.64 4.86
N THR A 74 2.25 -8.67 3.65
CA THR A 74 3.60 -9.17 3.37
C THR A 74 4.54 -8.05 2.99
N LEU A 75 5.83 -8.24 3.29
CA LEU A 75 6.94 -7.38 2.92
C LEU A 75 7.76 -8.04 1.80
N ASP A 76 8.15 -7.26 0.81
CA ASP A 76 9.14 -7.64 -0.21
C ASP A 76 10.12 -6.48 -0.44
N PHE A 77 11.33 -6.77 -0.88
CA PHE A 77 12.43 -5.81 -1.00
C PHE A 77 13.03 -5.86 -2.41
N ASP A 78 13.60 -4.73 -2.87
CA ASP A 78 14.35 -4.71 -4.14
C ASP A 78 15.75 -5.34 -4.06
N ASP A 79 16.16 -5.81 -2.87
CA ASP A 79 17.36 -6.61 -2.65
C ASP A 79 17.00 -7.93 -1.96
N GLY A 80 17.14 -9.05 -2.68
CA GLY A 80 16.80 -10.39 -2.19
C GLY A 80 17.62 -10.84 -0.97
N ARG A 81 18.76 -10.20 -0.68
CA ARG A 81 19.54 -10.49 0.52
C ARG A 81 18.80 -10.12 1.80
N CYS A 82 17.89 -9.14 1.75
CA CYS A 82 17.07 -8.72 2.89
C CYS A 82 16.14 -9.81 3.45
N ILE A 83 15.93 -10.89 2.70
CA ILE A 83 15.15 -12.05 3.15
C ILE A 83 16.05 -13.08 3.84
N MET A 84 17.32 -13.19 3.43
CA MET A 84 18.23 -14.29 3.79
C MET A 84 19.26 -13.89 4.85
N THR A 85 19.79 -12.66 4.78
CA THR A 85 20.87 -12.16 5.64
C THR A 85 20.55 -10.75 6.12
N VAL A 86 20.42 -10.60 7.44
CA VAL A 86 20.03 -9.32 8.04
C VAL A 86 21.15 -8.27 7.92
N ASP A 87 22.41 -8.70 7.90
CA ASP A 87 23.56 -7.78 7.95
C ASP A 87 24.03 -7.30 6.57
N GLU A 88 23.58 -7.93 5.48
CA GLU A 88 23.98 -7.57 4.10
C GLU A 88 22.86 -6.87 3.32
N CYS A 89 21.68 -6.71 3.94
CA CYS A 89 20.55 -6.03 3.33
C CYS A 89 20.91 -4.57 2.98
N ALA A 90 20.68 -4.21 1.73
CA ALA A 90 20.85 -2.85 1.22
C ALA A 90 19.72 -2.49 0.25
N ALA A 91 18.48 -2.79 0.64
CA ALA A 91 17.30 -2.42 -0.15
C ALA A 91 17.05 -0.91 -0.08
N THR A 92 16.45 -0.36 -1.14
CA THR A 92 15.99 1.04 -1.20
C THR A 92 14.48 1.13 -1.41
N VAL A 93 13.83 -0.01 -1.68
CA VAL A 93 12.42 -0.11 -1.94
C VAL A 93 11.82 -1.25 -1.12
N ILE A 94 10.70 -0.97 -0.46
CA ILE A 94 9.88 -1.97 0.21
C ILE A 94 8.54 -2.02 -0.51
N HIS A 95 8.13 -3.19 -0.96
CA HIS A 95 6.80 -3.42 -1.51
C HIS A 95 5.91 -4.11 -0.46
N LEU A 96 4.78 -3.49 -0.19
CA LEU A 96 3.75 -3.97 0.71
C LEU A 96 2.61 -4.56 -0.11
N ARG A 97 2.16 -5.75 0.25
CA ARG A 97 0.99 -6.36 -0.37
C ARG A 97 0.05 -6.89 0.70
N ARG A 98 -1.23 -6.55 0.56
CA ARG A 98 -2.27 -7.13 1.40
C ARG A 98 -2.51 -8.58 1.02
N ILE A 99 -2.64 -9.42 2.04
CA ILE A 99 -3.01 -10.84 1.90
C ILE A 99 -4.37 -11.09 2.54
N HIS A 100 -4.92 -12.28 2.28
CA HIS A 100 -6.06 -12.76 3.05
C HIS A 100 -5.66 -12.89 4.53
N PRO A 101 -6.49 -12.42 5.48
CA PRO A 101 -6.17 -12.48 6.89
C PRO A 101 -5.82 -13.91 7.34
N LEU A 102 -4.68 -14.04 8.02
CA LEU A 102 -4.23 -15.26 8.66
C LEU A 102 -4.54 -15.19 10.16
N THR A 103 -4.99 -16.31 10.73
CA THR A 103 -5.19 -16.42 12.18
C THR A 103 -3.93 -16.99 12.83
N PHE A 104 -3.28 -16.20 13.67
CA PHE A 104 -2.14 -16.64 14.47
C PHE A 104 -2.57 -16.91 15.92
N PRO A 105 -2.26 -18.08 16.50
CA PRO A 105 -2.50 -18.33 17.91
C PRO A 105 -1.78 -17.29 18.78
N GLY A 106 -2.54 -16.59 19.64
CA GLY A 106 -1.98 -15.60 20.56
C GLY A 106 -1.82 -14.19 20.01
N LEU A 107 -2.13 -13.94 18.72
CA LEU A 107 -2.22 -12.59 18.17
C LEU A 107 -3.68 -12.24 17.88
N PRO A 108 -4.20 -11.12 18.41
CA PRO A 108 -5.54 -10.66 18.05
C PRO A 108 -5.55 -10.21 16.59
N ALA A 109 -6.69 -10.37 15.93
CA ALA A 109 -6.84 -9.78 14.61
C ALA A 109 -6.96 -8.26 14.74
N THR A 110 -6.19 -7.53 13.93
CA THR A 110 -6.11 -6.07 13.98
C THR A 110 -6.58 -5.44 12.67
N VAL A 111 -7.15 -4.23 12.75
CA VAL A 111 -7.46 -3.42 11.56
C VAL A 111 -6.28 -2.55 11.12
N THR A 112 -5.24 -2.50 11.95
CA THR A 112 -4.01 -1.76 11.71
C THR A 112 -2.81 -2.48 12.32
N THR A 113 -1.64 -2.35 11.71
CA THR A 113 -0.36 -2.85 12.24
C THR A 113 0.72 -1.78 12.08
N THR A 114 1.82 -1.86 12.83
CA THR A 114 2.96 -0.96 12.65
C THR A 114 4.01 -1.63 11.78
N LEU A 115 4.51 -0.90 10.79
CA LEU A 115 5.73 -1.24 10.07
C LEU A 115 6.88 -0.37 10.60
N THR A 116 7.89 -1.02 11.17
CA THR A 116 9.14 -0.34 11.54
C THR A 116 10.20 -0.63 10.48
N VAL A 117 10.88 0.40 10.00
CA VAL A 117 11.95 0.30 9.01
C VAL A 117 13.21 0.94 9.58
N VAL A 118 14.25 0.15 9.75
CA VAL A 118 15.59 0.61 10.16
C VAL A 118 16.44 0.76 8.91
N THR A 119 16.95 1.95 8.70
CA THR A 119 17.93 2.26 7.67
C THR A 119 19.31 2.48 8.30
N ASP A 120 20.31 2.73 7.47
CA ASP A 120 21.66 3.12 7.91
C ASP A 120 21.74 4.52 8.51
N THR A 121 20.75 5.38 8.24
CA THR A 121 20.72 6.76 8.70
C THR A 121 19.70 6.98 9.82
N GLU A 122 18.53 6.33 9.73
CA GLU A 122 17.36 6.65 10.54
C GLU A 122 16.44 5.44 10.78
N VAL A 123 15.51 5.61 11.72
CA VAL A 123 14.40 4.67 11.95
C VAL A 123 13.09 5.33 11.55
N TYR A 124 12.30 4.63 10.74
CA TYR A 124 10.98 5.06 10.28
C TYR A 124 9.89 4.17 10.85
N ALA A 125 8.73 4.75 11.14
CA ALA A 125 7.56 4.03 11.62
C ALA A 125 6.32 4.46 10.82
N PHE A 126 5.64 3.46 10.26
CA PHE A 126 4.42 3.66 9.47
C PHE A 126 3.28 2.88 10.11
N GLN A 127 2.11 3.49 10.18
CA GLN A 127 0.90 2.77 10.53
C GLN A 127 0.29 2.20 9.26
N LEU A 128 0.17 0.88 9.16
CA LEU A 128 -0.53 0.25 8.05
C LEU A 128 -1.99 0.07 8.44
N ALA A 129 -2.90 0.53 7.60
CA ALA A 129 -4.34 0.36 7.79
C ALA A 129 -4.90 -0.63 6.78
N PHE A 130 -5.88 -1.42 7.21
CA PHE A 130 -6.57 -2.40 6.37
C PHE A 130 -8.05 -1.99 6.18
N PRO A 131 -8.35 -1.00 5.30
CA PRO A 131 -9.73 -0.68 4.94
C PRO A 131 -10.50 -1.93 4.50
N ASP A 132 -11.80 -1.99 4.73
CA ASP A 132 -12.62 -3.13 4.27
C ASP A 132 -12.17 -4.52 4.82
N SER A 133 -11.43 -4.57 5.94
CA SER A 133 -10.99 -5.82 6.60
C SER A 133 -12.12 -6.63 7.24
N GLY A 134 -13.36 -6.13 7.23
CA GLY A 134 -14.53 -6.90 7.67
C GLY A 134 -14.67 -7.08 9.18
N PHE A 135 -13.78 -6.48 10.00
CA PHE A 135 -13.99 -6.35 11.44
C PHE A 135 -14.97 -5.20 11.73
N ARG A 136 -16.27 -5.51 11.72
CA ARG A 136 -17.32 -4.72 12.36
C ARG A 136 -17.95 -5.54 13.49
#